data_AF-U7LHT9-F1
#
_entry.id   AF-U7LHT9-F1
#
_cell.length_a   1.000
_cell.length_b   1.000
_cell.length_c   1.000
_cell.angle_alpha   90.00
_cell.angle_beta   90.00
_cell.angle_gamma   90.00
#
_symmetry.space_group_name_H-M   'P 1'
#
loop_
_entity.id
_entity.type
_entity.pdbx_description
1 polymer ?
#
loop_
_entity_poly.entity_id
_entity_poly.type
_entity_poly.pdbx_seq_one_letter_code
_entity_poly.pdbx_strand_id
1 'polypeptide(L)'
;MEHIRAYIAALNSAMDILAEAASVSAADLAAAGMPDAAADSIAQLAQVYFGPTSFRRRQRRAVDGARLNRHSLPTLEVIEKHARRAPTQARAWALRAELAHISCDTREMEKLARTKLRKMRAPREPKPGVRLRRRDAGKPWTLSITGPSALIAELHQHAGSLADVASLFRTGASTSTVRTNVVVPLDKLVGVAHGSDDVVLTMTNGAQITGAELAQRALAEEGFVTLLHPVEGPVNLYRMRRGATWKQFMMAAAENPTCPVKGCHKPADECQVHHIFSWAGGGWTNAKNLTTACAYHNGRNDDHRTGPPRNGRFERTARGVRWVNPWEEPPPDLVDTSPT
;
A
#
# COMPACT_ATOMS: atom_id res chain seq x y z
N MET A 1 -14.95 47.28 12.44
CA MET A 1 -14.28 46.22 11.65
C MET A 1 -12.98 46.68 10.98
N GLU A 2 -12.50 47.91 11.19
CA GLU A 2 -11.32 48.44 10.52
C GLU A 2 -10.04 47.64 10.80
N HIS A 3 -9.71 47.39 12.08
CA HIS A 3 -8.54 46.59 12.45
C HIS A 3 -8.58 45.16 11.89
N ILE A 4 -9.76 44.53 11.84
CA ILE A 4 -9.93 43.19 11.26
C ILE A 4 -9.70 43.23 9.74
N ARG A 5 -10.18 44.27 9.03
CA ARG A 5 -9.93 44.43 7.60
C ARG A 5 -8.45 44.68 7.29
N ALA A 6 -7.78 45.52 8.08
CA ALA A 6 -6.35 45.76 7.97
C ALA A 6 -5.55 44.47 8.21
N TYR A 7 -5.94 43.69 9.22
CA TYR A 7 -5.32 42.39 9.51
C TYR A 7 -5.53 41.38 8.37
N ILE A 8 -6.74 41.29 7.81
CA ILE A 8 -7.03 40.42 6.65
C ILE A 8 -6.22 40.86 5.43
N ALA A 9 -6.10 42.17 5.19
CA ALA A 9 -5.29 42.71 4.09
C ALA A 9 -3.82 42.29 4.25
N ALA A 10 -3.24 42.49 5.45
CA ALA A 10 -1.88 42.08 5.77
C ALA A 10 -1.67 40.56 5.63
N LEU A 11 -2.64 39.74 6.07
CA LEU A 11 -2.56 38.29 5.90
C LEU A 11 -2.56 37.87 4.42
N ASN A 12 -3.29 38.57 3.56
CA ASN A 12 -3.40 38.26 2.14
C ASN A 12 -2.24 38.81 1.29
N SER A 13 -1.43 39.72 1.85
CA SER A 13 -0.24 40.32 1.20
C SER A 13 1.06 39.71 1.70
N ALA A 14 1.03 38.47 2.20
CA ALA A 14 2.19 37.83 2.83
C ALA A 14 3.46 37.87 1.97
N MET A 15 3.35 37.61 0.66
CA MET A 15 4.51 37.65 -0.24
C MET A 15 5.13 39.03 -0.39
N ASP A 16 4.34 40.10 -0.25
CA ASP A 16 4.86 41.47 -0.34
C ASP A 16 5.51 41.89 0.98
N ILE A 17 4.93 41.48 2.12
CA ILE A 17 5.58 41.59 3.44
C ILE A 17 6.94 40.88 3.45
N LEU A 18 7.01 39.65 2.91
CA LEU A 18 8.25 38.89 2.82
C LEU A 18 9.26 39.53 1.85
N ALA A 19 8.80 40.23 0.80
CA ALA A 19 9.68 40.94 -0.11
C ALA A 19 10.31 42.18 0.55
N GLU A 20 9.54 42.94 1.33
CA GLU A 20 10.03 44.07 2.12
C GLU A 20 10.99 43.61 3.22
N ALA A 21 10.69 42.48 3.88
CA ALA A 21 11.54 41.90 4.90
C ALA A 21 12.81 41.23 4.36
N ALA A 22 13.00 41.14 3.03
CA ALA A 22 14.14 40.43 2.44
C ALA A 22 15.51 41.06 2.76
N SER A 23 15.55 42.35 3.09
CA SER A 23 16.76 43.07 3.49
C SER A 23 16.80 43.43 4.98
N VAL A 24 15.86 42.95 5.79
CA VAL A 24 15.69 43.31 7.20
C VAL A 24 15.99 42.10 8.08
N SER A 25 16.77 42.27 9.15
CA SER A 25 17.05 41.16 10.06
C SER A 25 15.89 40.89 11.02
N ALA A 26 15.81 39.68 11.59
CA ALA A 26 14.82 39.36 12.62
C ALA A 26 14.94 40.31 13.85
N ALA A 27 16.17 40.72 14.20
CA ALA A 27 16.41 41.65 15.29
C ALA A 27 15.85 43.05 15.00
N ASP A 28 15.96 43.53 13.76
CA ASP A 28 15.39 44.83 13.36
C ASP A 28 13.85 44.78 13.37
N LEU A 29 13.26 43.67 12.92
CA LEU A 29 11.80 43.45 13.00
C LEU A 29 11.31 43.42 14.45
N ALA A 30 12.04 42.75 15.34
CA ALA A 30 11.73 42.70 16.77
C ALA A 30 11.87 44.09 17.43
N ALA A 31 12.93 44.84 17.08
CA ALA A 31 13.11 46.22 17.53
C ALA A 31 12.00 47.16 17.04
N ALA A 32 11.38 46.86 15.90
CA ALA A 32 10.20 47.56 15.38
C ALA A 32 8.88 47.17 16.08
N GLY A 33 8.92 46.30 17.09
CA GLY A 33 7.76 45.91 17.90
C GLY A 33 7.08 44.61 17.45
N MET A 34 7.68 43.85 16.53
CA MET A 34 7.19 42.52 16.17
C MET A 34 7.56 41.49 17.26
N PRO A 35 6.66 40.56 17.65
CA PRO A 35 7.03 39.49 18.56
C PRO A 35 8.16 38.62 17.99
N ASP A 36 9.14 38.25 18.82
CA ASP A 36 10.37 37.54 18.41
C ASP A 36 10.11 36.32 17.51
N ALA A 37 9.16 35.46 17.89
CA ALA A 37 8.83 34.26 17.12
C ALA A 37 8.25 34.58 15.73
N ALA A 38 7.52 35.68 15.59
CA ALA A 38 6.99 36.14 14.31
C ALA A 38 8.08 36.78 13.46
N ALA A 39 8.98 37.54 14.07
CA ALA A 39 10.15 38.13 13.40
C ALA A 39 11.07 37.06 12.82
N ASP A 40 11.37 36.00 13.58
CA ASP A 40 12.15 34.85 13.12
C ASP A 40 11.49 34.12 11.94
N SER A 41 10.17 33.86 12.04
CA SER A 41 9.42 33.20 10.97
C SER A 41 9.44 34.02 9.67
N ILE A 42 9.18 35.33 9.77
CA ILE A 42 9.17 36.23 8.63
C ILE A 42 10.56 36.34 8.00
N ALA A 43 11.62 36.55 8.79
CA ALA A 43 12.99 36.62 8.27
C ALA A 43 13.41 35.32 7.58
N GLN A 44 13.06 34.15 8.16
CA GLN A 44 13.34 32.86 7.54
C GLN A 44 12.61 32.69 6.21
N LEU A 45 11.31 33.01 6.15
CA LEU A 45 10.52 32.89 4.93
C LEU A 45 10.99 33.89 3.86
N ALA A 46 11.33 35.12 4.25
CA ALA A 46 11.87 36.13 3.35
C ALA A 46 13.16 35.63 2.69
N GLN A 47 14.06 35.03 3.47
CA GLN A 47 15.27 34.44 2.94
C GLN A 47 15.01 33.23 2.02
N VAL A 48 13.98 32.43 2.27
CA VAL A 48 13.59 31.31 1.38
C VAL A 48 13.07 31.84 0.04
N TYR A 49 12.12 32.79 0.06
CA TYR A 49 11.41 33.22 -1.13
C TYR A 49 12.12 34.32 -1.93
N PHE A 50 12.95 35.13 -1.29
CA PHE A 50 13.63 36.28 -1.91
C PHE A 50 15.17 36.27 -1.74
N GLY A 51 15.72 35.39 -0.90
CA GLY A 51 17.16 35.24 -0.73
C GLY A 51 17.85 34.52 -1.92
N PRO A 52 19.20 34.54 -1.97
CA PRO A 52 19.97 33.89 -3.03
C PRO A 52 19.77 32.36 -3.07
N THR A 53 19.54 31.82 -4.28
CA THR A 53 19.46 30.36 -4.51
C THR A 53 19.92 29.97 -5.92
N SER A 54 20.39 28.74 -6.08
CA SER A 54 20.67 28.13 -7.40
C SER A 54 19.39 27.76 -8.16
N PHE A 55 18.25 27.63 -7.47
CA PHE A 55 16.96 27.23 -8.05
C PHE A 55 16.08 28.42 -8.46
N ARG A 56 16.66 29.48 -9.04
CA ARG A 56 16.01 30.77 -9.31
C ARG A 56 14.66 30.65 -10.04
N ARG A 57 14.56 29.78 -11.05
CA ARG A 57 13.31 29.57 -11.81
C ARG A 57 12.19 28.98 -10.93
N ARG A 58 12.54 28.08 -10.00
CA ARG A 58 11.56 27.48 -9.08
C ARG A 58 11.20 28.41 -7.94
N GLN A 59 12.15 29.22 -7.47
CA GLN A 59 11.88 30.29 -6.51
C GLN A 59 10.90 31.31 -7.08
N ARG A 60 11.17 31.85 -8.28
CA ARG A 60 10.25 32.76 -8.97
C ARG A 60 8.86 32.14 -9.13
N ARG A 61 8.78 30.90 -9.62
CA ARG A 61 7.51 30.17 -9.73
C ARG A 61 6.80 30.03 -8.37
N ALA A 62 7.50 29.73 -7.29
CA ALA A 62 6.86 29.63 -5.97
C ALA A 62 6.32 30.99 -5.49
N VAL A 63 7.06 32.08 -5.71
CA VAL A 63 6.61 33.45 -5.40
C VAL A 63 5.39 33.83 -6.23
N ASP A 64 5.43 33.60 -7.56
CA ASP A 64 4.35 33.93 -8.48
C ASP A 64 3.05 33.18 -8.11
N GLY A 65 3.14 31.87 -7.84
CA GLY A 65 2.00 31.06 -7.42
C GLY A 65 1.41 31.53 -6.10
N ALA A 66 2.26 31.83 -5.11
CA ALA A 66 1.80 32.28 -3.81
C ALA A 66 1.14 33.66 -3.86
N ARG A 67 1.64 34.57 -4.69
CA ARG A 67 0.99 35.86 -4.98
C ARG A 67 -0.35 35.68 -5.66
N LEU A 68 -0.41 34.85 -6.71
CA LEU A 68 -1.63 34.56 -7.45
C LEU A 68 -2.73 34.01 -6.54
N ASN A 69 -2.38 33.09 -5.64
CA ASN A 69 -3.31 32.45 -4.72
C ASN A 69 -3.49 33.21 -3.40
N ARG A 70 -2.84 34.37 -3.22
CA ARG A 70 -2.86 35.16 -1.97
C ARG A 70 -2.61 34.31 -0.73
N HIS A 71 -1.60 33.45 -0.78
CA HIS A 71 -1.28 32.56 0.33
C HIS A 71 -0.88 33.37 1.57
N SER A 72 -1.53 33.08 2.69
CA SER A 72 -1.23 33.70 3.98
C SER A 72 0.08 33.20 4.59
N LEU A 73 0.67 33.97 5.51
CA LEU A 73 1.88 33.57 6.24
C LEU A 73 1.78 32.15 6.84
N PRO A 74 0.70 31.77 7.56
CA PRO A 74 0.56 30.39 8.08
C PRO A 74 0.58 29.31 6.98
N THR A 75 0.06 29.63 5.79
CA THR A 75 0.07 28.71 4.65
C THR A 75 1.49 28.52 4.12
N LEU A 76 2.27 29.60 4.02
CA LEU A 76 3.67 29.55 3.60
C LEU A 76 4.54 28.80 4.61
N GLU A 77 4.30 28.96 5.91
CA GLU A 77 4.95 28.20 6.98
C GLU A 77 4.67 26.68 6.85
N VAL A 78 3.44 26.29 6.55
CA VAL A 78 3.08 24.89 6.30
C VAL A 78 3.82 24.33 5.09
N ILE A 79 3.86 25.08 3.99
CA ILE A 79 4.62 24.69 2.79
C ILE A 79 6.09 24.47 3.14
N GLU A 80 6.72 25.40 3.86
CA GLU A 80 8.12 25.31 4.24
C GLU A 80 8.41 24.15 5.21
N LYS A 81 7.58 23.98 6.23
CA LYS A 81 7.63 22.87 7.21
C LYS A 81 7.73 21.51 6.54
N HIS A 82 7.05 21.32 5.41
CA HIS A 82 7.06 20.09 4.63
C HIS A 82 8.14 20.05 3.55
N ALA A 83 8.41 21.17 2.87
CA ALA A 83 9.45 21.28 1.84
C ALA A 83 10.84 20.95 2.38
N ARG A 84 11.20 21.45 3.56
CA ARG A 84 12.50 21.14 4.22
C ARG A 84 12.73 19.66 4.53
N ARG A 85 11.67 18.86 4.54
CA ARG A 85 11.71 17.41 4.81
C ARG A 85 11.85 16.57 3.53
N ALA A 86 11.87 17.21 2.36
CA ALA A 86 12.06 16.51 1.09
C ALA A 86 13.47 15.91 0.99
N PRO A 87 13.68 14.79 0.28
CA PRO A 87 14.96 14.09 0.26
C PRO A 87 16.13 14.88 -0.33
N THR A 88 15.85 15.82 -1.24
CA THR A 88 16.87 16.65 -1.90
C THR A 88 16.38 18.08 -2.03
N GLN A 89 17.30 19.05 -2.13
CA GLN A 89 16.94 20.46 -2.36
C GLN A 89 16.14 20.65 -3.65
N ALA A 90 16.47 19.91 -4.71
CA ALA A 90 15.70 19.92 -5.95
C ALA A 90 14.24 19.50 -5.71
N ARG A 91 14.00 18.40 -4.97
CA ARG A 91 12.64 17.97 -4.63
C ARG A 91 11.92 18.95 -3.70
N ALA A 92 12.64 19.57 -2.77
CA ALA A 92 12.09 20.63 -1.91
C ALA A 92 11.57 21.81 -2.74
N TRP A 93 12.37 22.30 -3.70
CA TRP A 93 11.97 23.39 -4.59
C TRP A 93 10.85 23.03 -5.55
N ALA A 94 10.82 21.79 -6.05
CA ALA A 94 9.69 21.31 -6.83
C ALA A 94 8.39 21.32 -5.99
N LEU A 95 8.47 20.85 -4.75
CA LEU A 95 7.34 20.82 -3.82
C LEU A 95 6.84 22.23 -3.47
N ARG A 96 7.74 23.19 -3.20
CA ARG A 96 7.37 24.61 -2.96
C ARG A 96 6.62 25.19 -4.15
N ALA A 97 7.20 25.09 -5.34
CA ALA A 97 6.62 25.68 -6.55
C ALA A 97 5.28 25.05 -6.93
N GLU A 98 5.11 23.75 -6.68
CA GLU A 98 3.86 23.03 -6.89
C GLU A 98 2.79 23.43 -5.88
N LEU A 99 3.09 23.39 -4.57
CA LEU A 99 2.12 23.72 -3.52
C LEU A 99 1.69 25.18 -3.58
N ALA A 100 2.60 26.11 -3.87
CA ALA A 100 2.28 27.52 -4.01
C ALA A 100 1.31 27.82 -5.16
N HIS A 101 1.16 26.91 -6.13
CA HIS A 101 0.20 27.06 -7.24
C HIS A 101 -1.17 26.46 -6.95
N ILE A 102 -1.38 25.85 -5.78
CA ILE A 102 -2.67 25.23 -5.42
C ILE A 102 -3.45 26.17 -4.52
N SER A 103 -4.58 26.68 -4.99
CA SER A 103 -5.50 27.47 -4.17
C SER A 103 -6.26 26.58 -3.19
N CYS A 104 -5.91 26.63 -1.91
CA CYS A 104 -6.66 26.03 -0.80
C CYS A 104 -6.35 26.72 0.54
N ASP A 105 -7.12 26.40 1.57
CA ASP A 105 -6.86 26.88 2.93
C ASP A 105 -5.63 26.21 3.57
N THR A 106 -5.18 26.74 4.72
CA THR A 106 -3.99 26.24 5.44
C THR A 106 -4.11 24.77 5.86
N ARG A 107 -5.30 24.30 6.26
CA ARG A 107 -5.49 22.92 6.77
C ARG A 107 -5.45 21.90 5.64
N GLU A 108 -6.09 22.23 4.53
CA GLU A 108 -6.04 21.42 3.30
C GLU A 108 -4.63 21.44 2.70
N MET A 109 -3.94 22.58 2.74
CA MET A 109 -2.52 22.66 2.34
C MET A 109 -1.65 21.70 3.16
N GLU A 110 -1.84 21.61 4.48
CA GLU A 110 -1.09 20.66 5.32
C GLU A 110 -1.36 19.20 4.94
N LYS A 111 -2.62 18.84 4.66
CA LYS A 111 -2.98 17.49 4.21
C LYS A 111 -2.33 17.15 2.87
N LEU A 112 -2.34 18.08 1.91
CA LEU A 112 -1.75 17.92 0.58
C LEU A 112 -0.24 17.79 0.66
N ALA A 113 0.43 18.70 1.39
CA ALA A 113 1.88 18.71 1.57
C ALA A 113 2.38 17.40 2.20
N ARG A 114 1.69 16.92 3.25
CA ARG A 114 1.99 15.62 3.88
C ARG A 114 1.85 14.45 2.90
N THR A 115 0.79 14.44 2.10
CA THR A 115 0.54 13.37 1.12
C THR A 115 1.61 13.33 0.04
N LYS A 116 1.98 14.49 -0.52
CA LYS A 116 3.05 14.59 -1.53
C LYS A 116 4.41 14.18 -0.95
N LEU A 117 4.74 14.64 0.25
CA LEU A 117 5.99 14.27 0.92
C LEU A 117 6.09 12.76 1.15
N ARG A 118 4.98 12.09 1.52
CA ARG A 118 4.94 10.63 1.69
C ARG A 118 5.26 9.90 0.39
N LYS A 119 4.71 10.35 -0.75
CA LYS A 119 4.98 9.76 -2.07
C LYS A 119 6.44 9.95 -2.53
N MET A 120 7.11 11.02 -2.07
CA MET A 120 8.51 11.30 -2.42
C MET A 120 9.53 10.43 -1.67
N ARG A 121 9.14 9.81 -0.56
CA ARG A 121 10.00 8.95 0.24
C ARG A 121 9.77 7.49 -0.18
N ALA A 122 10.85 6.76 -0.43
CA ALA A 122 10.76 5.33 -0.69
C ALA A 122 10.03 4.65 0.49
N PRO A 123 9.18 3.64 0.24
CA PRO A 123 8.66 2.78 1.30
C PRO A 123 9.84 2.26 2.12
N ARG A 124 9.73 2.34 3.45
CA ARG A 124 10.75 1.76 4.32
C ARG A 124 10.66 0.25 4.17
N GLU A 125 11.73 -0.38 3.70
CA GLU A 125 11.83 -1.83 3.73
C GLU A 125 11.81 -2.31 5.19
N PRO A 126 10.95 -3.29 5.52
CA PRO A 126 10.95 -3.91 6.84
C PRO A 126 12.31 -4.56 7.11
N LYS A 127 12.93 -4.24 8.25
CA LYS A 127 14.18 -4.87 8.66
C LYS A 127 13.86 -6.12 9.49
N PRO A 128 14.47 -7.28 9.20
CA PRO A 128 14.39 -8.44 10.08
C PRO A 128 14.74 -8.07 11.52
N GLY A 129 14.00 -8.63 12.46
CA GLY A 129 14.20 -8.39 13.89
C GLY A 129 12.95 -8.58 14.73
N VAL A 130 13.17 -8.51 16.05
CA VAL A 130 12.12 -8.64 17.05
C VAL A 130 11.99 -7.31 17.79
N ARG A 131 10.77 -6.79 17.89
CA ARG A 131 10.45 -5.54 18.58
C ARG A 131 9.44 -5.80 19.69
N LEU A 132 9.77 -5.34 20.90
CA LEU A 132 8.84 -5.37 22.03
C LEU A 132 8.38 -3.94 22.34
N ARG A 133 7.08 -3.69 22.19
CA ARG A 133 6.44 -2.44 22.61
C ARG A 133 5.84 -2.62 23.99
N ARG A 134 6.45 -1.96 24.97
CA ARG A 134 5.96 -1.89 26.34
C ARG A 134 4.92 -0.76 26.48
N ARG A 135 3.94 -0.96 27.35
CA ARG A 135 2.92 0.01 27.74
C ARG A 135 2.90 0.13 29.27
N ASP A 136 2.10 1.07 29.76
CA ASP A 136 1.93 1.32 31.20
C ASP A 136 1.57 0.04 31.98
N ALA A 137 1.83 0.08 33.28
CA ALA A 137 1.60 -1.05 34.18
C ALA A 137 0.17 -1.62 34.03
N GLY A 138 0.07 -2.94 33.96
CA GLY A 138 -1.20 -3.66 33.79
C GLY A 138 -1.79 -3.62 32.38
N LYS A 139 -1.16 -2.96 31.40
CA LYS A 139 -1.58 -2.98 29.99
C LYS A 139 -0.80 -4.03 29.19
N PRO A 140 -1.44 -4.68 28.19
CA PRO A 140 -0.77 -5.70 27.38
C PRO A 140 0.36 -5.10 26.54
N TRP A 141 1.47 -5.84 26.46
CA TRP A 141 2.61 -5.51 25.60
C TRP A 141 2.45 -6.14 24.22
N THR A 142 3.18 -5.63 23.22
CA THR A 142 3.14 -6.17 21.86
C THR A 142 4.52 -6.64 21.45
N LEU A 143 4.64 -7.91 21.05
CA LEU A 143 5.82 -8.45 20.38
C LEU A 143 5.57 -8.45 18.87
N SER A 144 6.51 -7.92 18.09
CA SER A 144 6.46 -7.92 16.63
C SER A 144 7.72 -8.58 16.09
N ILE A 145 7.56 -9.62 15.27
CA ILE A 145 8.67 -10.37 14.68
C ILE A 145 8.63 -10.12 13.18
N THR A 146 9.78 -9.79 12.59
CA THR A 146 9.96 -9.58 11.15
C THR A 146 11.10 -10.49 10.70
N GLY A 147 10.88 -11.32 9.68
CA GLY A 147 11.84 -12.30 9.20
C GLY A 147 11.43 -12.87 7.83
N PRO A 148 12.14 -13.92 7.34
CA PRO A 148 11.77 -14.61 6.11
C PRO A 148 10.31 -15.08 6.14
N SER A 149 9.61 -14.95 5.00
CA SER A 149 8.17 -15.24 4.94
C SER A 149 7.84 -16.68 5.33
N ALA A 150 8.67 -17.65 4.94
CA ALA A 150 8.55 -19.05 5.35
C ALA A 150 8.56 -19.23 6.88
N LEU A 151 9.53 -18.63 7.56
CA LEU A 151 9.66 -18.71 9.02
C LEU A 151 8.48 -18.03 9.74
N ILE A 152 8.06 -16.86 9.27
CA ILE A 152 6.94 -16.14 9.90
C ILE A 152 5.62 -16.86 9.67
N ALA A 153 5.41 -17.46 8.49
CA ALA A 153 4.23 -18.27 8.22
C ALA A 153 4.18 -19.53 9.09
N GLU A 154 5.31 -20.23 9.25
CA GLU A 154 5.44 -21.39 10.14
C GLU A 154 5.18 -21.00 11.61
N LEU A 155 5.75 -19.89 12.06
CA LEU A 155 5.50 -19.35 13.40
C LEU A 155 4.01 -19.03 13.60
N HIS A 156 3.36 -18.40 12.63
CA HIS A 156 1.93 -18.09 12.72
C HIS A 156 1.05 -19.34 12.73
N GLN A 157 1.41 -20.40 12.00
CA GLN A 157 0.68 -21.67 12.04
C GLN A 157 0.75 -22.35 13.41
N HIS A 158 1.90 -22.29 14.08
CA HIS A 158 2.08 -22.91 15.42
C HIS A 158 1.69 -21.98 16.58
N ALA A 159 1.62 -20.67 16.34
CA ALA A 159 1.45 -19.64 17.36
C ALA A 159 0.37 -18.61 16.96
N GLY A 160 -0.68 -19.07 16.30
CA GLY A 160 -1.76 -18.24 15.75
C GLY A 160 -2.64 -17.58 16.83
N SER A 161 -2.63 -18.12 18.05
CA SER A 161 -3.31 -17.54 19.22
C SER A 161 -2.38 -17.36 20.42
N LEU A 162 -2.80 -16.54 21.38
CA LEU A 162 -2.08 -16.37 22.65
C LEU A 162 -1.98 -17.68 23.46
N ALA A 163 -2.97 -18.57 23.34
CA ALA A 163 -2.96 -19.86 24.00
C ALA A 163 -1.87 -20.77 23.41
N ASP A 164 -1.74 -20.76 22.07
CA ASP A 164 -0.73 -21.54 21.35
C ASP A 164 0.67 -21.05 21.69
N VAL A 165 0.88 -19.72 21.66
CA VAL A 165 2.15 -19.09 22.10
C VAL A 165 2.50 -19.54 23.52
N ALA A 166 1.54 -19.48 24.46
CA ALA A 166 1.77 -19.90 25.83
C ALA A 166 2.06 -21.41 25.94
N SER A 167 1.47 -22.23 25.07
CA SER A 167 1.73 -23.67 24.98
C SER A 167 3.15 -23.95 24.52
N LEU A 168 3.61 -23.28 23.46
CA LEU A 168 4.99 -23.42 22.94
C LEU A 168 6.04 -23.16 24.02
N PHE A 169 5.82 -22.17 24.90
CA PHE A 169 6.72 -21.90 26.03
C PHE A 169 6.67 -22.97 27.14
N ARG A 170 5.58 -23.73 27.25
CA ARG A 170 5.42 -24.80 28.25
C ARG A 170 5.91 -26.15 27.75
N THR A 171 5.63 -26.49 26.50
CA THR A 171 5.86 -27.83 25.93
C THR A 171 7.08 -27.91 25.00
N GLY A 172 7.70 -26.77 24.70
CA GLY A 172 8.71 -26.67 23.64
C GLY A 172 8.07 -26.57 22.25
N ALA A 173 8.85 -26.10 21.28
CA ALA A 173 8.44 -26.06 19.88
C ALA A 173 8.75 -27.41 19.22
N SER A 174 7.73 -28.14 18.78
CA SER A 174 7.90 -29.26 17.88
C SER A 174 7.75 -28.77 16.43
N THR A 175 8.68 -29.14 15.57
CA THR A 175 8.51 -28.97 14.12
C THR A 175 7.51 -30.02 13.64
N SER A 176 6.26 -29.62 13.45
CA SER A 176 5.27 -30.44 12.75
C SER A 176 5.61 -30.46 11.25
N THR A 177 5.57 -31.63 10.62
CA THR A 177 5.71 -31.76 9.17
C THR A 177 4.55 -31.04 8.48
N VAL A 178 4.83 -29.84 7.95
CA VAL A 178 3.82 -29.03 7.25
C VAL A 178 3.61 -29.60 5.85
N ARG A 179 2.49 -30.29 5.62
CA ARG A 179 2.01 -30.62 4.26
C ARG A 179 1.65 -29.34 3.54
N THR A 180 2.52 -28.88 2.65
CA THR A 180 2.35 -27.59 1.96
C THR A 180 2.32 -27.83 0.45
N ASN A 181 1.25 -27.38 -0.22
CA ASN A 181 1.12 -27.45 -1.68
C ASN A 181 1.96 -26.33 -2.31
N VAL A 182 2.73 -26.67 -3.35
CA VAL A 182 3.66 -25.73 -4.00
C VAL A 182 3.11 -25.37 -5.36
N VAL A 183 3.01 -24.08 -5.64
CA VAL A 183 2.52 -23.56 -6.91
C VAL A 183 3.68 -23.42 -7.88
N VAL A 184 3.67 -24.18 -8.97
CA VAL A 184 4.68 -24.10 -10.04
C VAL A 184 4.00 -23.60 -11.32
N PRO A 185 4.25 -22.34 -11.73
CA PRO A 185 3.89 -21.85 -13.05
C PRO A 185 4.57 -22.68 -14.16
N LEU A 186 3.86 -22.96 -15.26
CA LEU A 186 4.36 -23.86 -16.33
C LEU A 186 5.62 -23.32 -17.03
N ASP A 187 5.76 -21.99 -17.15
CA ASP A 187 6.96 -21.31 -17.67
C ASP A 187 8.18 -21.52 -16.75
N LYS A 188 7.96 -21.63 -15.45
CA LYS A 188 8.99 -21.95 -14.45
C LYS A 188 9.31 -23.44 -14.37
N LEU A 189 8.41 -24.32 -14.80
CA LEU A 189 8.64 -25.77 -14.88
C LEU A 189 9.78 -26.11 -15.86
N VAL A 190 9.90 -25.34 -16.95
CA VAL A 190 10.96 -25.51 -17.96
C VAL A 190 12.35 -25.22 -17.34
N GLY A 191 12.48 -24.19 -16.50
CA GLY A 191 13.73 -23.88 -15.79
C GLY A 191 14.13 -24.95 -14.76
N VAL A 192 13.14 -25.49 -14.03
CA VAL A 192 13.35 -26.57 -13.06
C VAL A 192 13.72 -27.89 -13.75
N ALA A 193 13.11 -28.22 -14.90
CA ALA A 193 13.38 -29.44 -15.66
C ALA A 193 14.74 -29.42 -16.38
N HIS A 194 15.29 -28.24 -16.67
CA HIS A 194 16.57 -28.06 -17.39
C HIS A 194 17.73 -27.65 -16.49
N GLY A 195 17.56 -27.62 -15.17
CA GLY A 195 18.66 -27.45 -14.20
C GLY A 195 19.32 -26.07 -14.17
N SER A 196 18.61 -25.01 -14.57
CA SER A 196 19.13 -23.64 -14.55
C SER A 196 18.49 -22.79 -13.45
N ASP A 197 19.33 -22.20 -12.60
CA ASP A 197 19.12 -21.20 -11.52
C ASP A 197 17.90 -21.36 -10.58
N ASP A 198 18.14 -21.17 -9.29
CA ASP A 198 17.21 -21.49 -8.19
C ASP A 198 15.88 -20.70 -8.33
N VAL A 199 14.84 -21.40 -8.81
CA VAL A 199 13.53 -20.81 -9.09
C VAL A 199 12.80 -20.53 -7.77
N VAL A 200 12.40 -19.28 -7.53
CA VAL A 200 11.53 -18.93 -6.40
C VAL A 200 10.08 -19.32 -6.70
N LEU A 201 9.52 -20.16 -5.84
CA LEU A 201 8.17 -20.72 -5.87
C LEU A 201 7.33 -20.15 -4.71
N THR A 202 6.01 -20.11 -4.90
CA THR A 202 5.07 -19.62 -3.86
C THR A 202 4.23 -20.78 -3.34
N MET A 203 4.12 -20.88 -2.02
CA MET A 203 3.32 -21.86 -1.30
C MET A 203 1.88 -21.36 -1.11
N THR A 204 0.92 -22.25 -0.83
CA THR A 204 -0.48 -21.86 -0.56
C THR A 204 -0.65 -20.97 0.69
N ASN A 205 0.29 -21.04 1.64
CA ASN A 205 0.33 -20.15 2.81
C ASN A 205 1.02 -18.80 2.52
N GLY A 206 1.39 -18.53 1.26
CA GLY A 206 2.06 -17.29 0.84
C GLY A 206 3.57 -17.23 1.12
N ALA A 207 4.17 -18.28 1.72
CA ALA A 207 5.61 -18.38 1.85
C ALA A 207 6.27 -18.51 0.47
N GLN A 208 7.49 -17.97 0.34
CA GLN A 208 8.33 -18.18 -0.84
C GLN A 208 9.45 -19.15 -0.47
N ILE A 209 9.69 -20.13 -1.33
CA ILE A 209 10.76 -21.13 -1.20
C ILE A 209 11.51 -21.26 -2.53
N THR A 210 12.72 -21.81 -2.51
CA THR A 210 13.48 -22.12 -3.73
C THR A 210 13.17 -23.51 -4.29
N GLY A 211 13.63 -23.79 -5.51
CA GLY A 211 13.50 -25.11 -6.14
C GLY A 211 14.26 -26.18 -5.37
N ALA A 212 15.42 -25.84 -4.81
CA ALA A 212 16.18 -26.73 -3.93
C ALA A 212 15.44 -27.03 -2.62
N GLU A 213 14.83 -26.03 -1.99
CA GLU A 213 14.01 -26.21 -0.78
C GLU A 213 12.76 -27.06 -1.06
N LEU A 214 12.16 -26.94 -2.25
CA LEU A 214 11.09 -27.81 -2.71
C LEU A 214 11.57 -29.26 -2.87
N ALA A 215 12.69 -29.49 -3.55
CA ALA A 215 13.22 -30.84 -3.77
C ALA A 215 13.50 -31.56 -2.44
N GLN A 216 14.04 -30.85 -1.44
CA GLN A 216 14.22 -31.38 -0.09
C GLN A 216 12.89 -31.77 0.58
N ARG A 217 11.83 -30.97 0.41
CA ARG A 217 10.49 -31.27 0.96
C ARG A 217 9.79 -32.41 0.23
N ALA A 218 9.97 -32.53 -1.09
CA ALA A 218 9.38 -33.58 -1.91
C ALA A 218 10.03 -34.96 -1.67
N LEU A 219 11.34 -34.99 -1.42
CA LEU A 219 12.07 -36.20 -1.02
C LEU A 219 11.67 -36.72 0.38
N ALA A 220 10.93 -35.92 1.16
CA ALA A 220 10.37 -36.30 2.46
C ALA A 220 8.91 -36.84 2.37
N GLU A 221 8.44 -37.24 1.18
CA GLU A 221 7.13 -37.89 0.88
C GLU A 221 5.83 -37.11 1.22
N GLU A 222 5.88 -35.82 1.57
CA GLU A 222 4.72 -35.10 2.15
C GLU A 222 4.29 -33.82 1.39
N GLY A 223 4.25 -33.83 0.05
CA GLY A 223 3.87 -32.64 -0.76
C GLY A 223 2.93 -32.93 -1.94
N PHE A 224 2.00 -31.99 -2.22
CA PHE A 224 1.20 -31.98 -3.45
C PHE A 224 1.77 -30.95 -4.45
N VAL A 225 1.70 -31.27 -5.75
CA VAL A 225 2.07 -30.35 -6.85
C VAL A 225 0.83 -30.08 -7.69
N THR A 226 0.49 -28.79 -7.88
CA THR A 226 -0.63 -28.37 -8.73
C THR A 226 -0.11 -27.69 -10.00
N LEU A 227 -0.47 -28.23 -11.16
CA LEU A 227 -0.13 -27.66 -12.46
C LEU A 227 -1.14 -26.59 -12.88
N LEU A 228 -0.66 -25.43 -13.31
CA LEU A 228 -1.48 -24.34 -13.87
C LEU A 228 -1.20 -24.13 -15.35
N HIS A 229 -2.26 -24.07 -16.15
CA HIS A 229 -2.16 -23.63 -17.55
C HIS A 229 -2.01 -22.11 -17.59
N PRO A 230 -1.08 -21.55 -18.40
CA PRO A 230 -0.74 -20.12 -18.40
C PRO A 230 -1.89 -19.18 -18.77
N VAL A 231 -2.93 -19.68 -19.45
CA VAL A 231 -4.11 -18.89 -19.86
C VAL A 231 -5.39 -19.34 -19.16
N GLU A 232 -5.48 -20.62 -18.81
CA GLU A 232 -6.75 -21.22 -18.32
C GLU A 232 -6.77 -21.39 -16.79
N GLY A 233 -5.61 -21.27 -16.14
CA GLY A 233 -5.49 -21.56 -14.70
C GLY A 233 -5.55 -23.07 -14.42
N PRO A 234 -6.05 -23.50 -13.24
CA PRO A 234 -6.10 -24.91 -12.85
C PRO A 234 -7.17 -25.70 -13.65
N VAL A 235 -6.80 -26.90 -14.14
CA VAL A 235 -7.61 -27.68 -15.09
C VAL A 235 -8.79 -28.41 -14.40
N ASN A 236 -9.96 -28.34 -15.03
CA ASN A 236 -11.34 -28.39 -14.50
C ASN A 236 -11.81 -29.51 -13.53
N LEU A 237 -12.82 -29.15 -12.73
CA LEU A 237 -13.81 -30.02 -12.06
C LEU A 237 -15.16 -29.26 -11.99
N TYR A 238 -16.24 -29.85 -12.50
CA TYR A 238 -17.58 -29.23 -12.56
C TYR A 238 -18.49 -29.69 -11.42
N ARG A 239 -19.30 -28.77 -10.85
CA ARG A 239 -20.33 -29.09 -9.84
C ARG A 239 -21.50 -28.09 -9.84
N MET A 240 -22.72 -28.59 -9.62
CA MET A 240 -23.97 -27.81 -9.55
C MET A 240 -24.45 -27.49 -8.11
N ARG A 241 -23.54 -27.27 -7.14
CA ARG A 241 -23.90 -26.83 -5.78
C ARG A 241 -23.02 -25.65 -5.37
N ARG A 242 -23.56 -24.76 -4.52
CA ARG A 242 -22.91 -23.51 -4.09
C ARG A 242 -21.53 -23.70 -3.43
N GLY A 243 -21.35 -24.79 -2.67
CA GLY A 243 -20.10 -25.05 -1.93
C GLY A 243 -18.99 -25.64 -2.80
N ALA A 244 -17.84 -24.97 -2.84
CA ALA A 244 -16.63 -25.51 -3.45
C ALA A 244 -16.11 -26.74 -2.69
N THR A 245 -15.64 -27.75 -3.42
CA THR A 245 -14.93 -28.88 -2.83
C THR A 245 -13.54 -28.48 -2.35
N TRP A 246 -12.92 -29.29 -1.49
CA TRP A 246 -11.53 -29.10 -1.10
C TRP A 246 -10.60 -29.01 -2.32
N LYS A 247 -10.80 -29.86 -3.33
CA LYS A 247 -10.04 -29.81 -4.60
C LYS A 247 -10.19 -28.45 -5.30
N GLN A 248 -11.40 -27.89 -5.35
CA GLN A 248 -11.67 -26.58 -5.96
C GLN A 248 -11.12 -25.42 -5.13
N PHE A 249 -11.12 -25.53 -3.81
CA PHE A 249 -10.41 -24.58 -2.93
C PHE A 249 -8.90 -24.62 -3.22
N MET A 250 -8.30 -25.81 -3.23
CA MET A 250 -6.86 -25.97 -3.53
C MET A 250 -6.49 -25.43 -4.90
N MET A 251 -7.34 -25.61 -5.91
CA MET A 251 -7.17 -25.02 -7.25
C MET A 251 -7.21 -23.50 -7.20
N ALA A 252 -8.24 -22.90 -6.57
CA ALA A 252 -8.37 -21.46 -6.45
C ALA A 252 -7.22 -20.83 -5.63
N ALA A 253 -6.77 -21.52 -4.57
CA ALA A 253 -5.65 -21.13 -3.72
C ALA A 253 -4.31 -21.27 -4.46
N ALA A 254 -4.16 -22.26 -5.33
CA ALA A 254 -2.98 -22.38 -6.18
C ALA A 254 -2.90 -21.27 -7.23
N GLU A 255 -4.04 -20.88 -7.81
CA GLU A 255 -4.09 -19.75 -8.74
C GLU A 255 -3.88 -18.41 -8.05
N ASN A 256 -4.50 -18.23 -6.87
CA ASN A 256 -4.47 -17.00 -6.11
C ASN A 256 -4.00 -17.32 -4.67
N PRO A 257 -2.67 -17.47 -4.46
CA PRO A 257 -2.10 -17.81 -3.14
C PRO A 257 -2.28 -16.68 -2.11
N THR A 258 -2.56 -15.48 -2.59
CA THR A 258 -3.05 -14.35 -1.79
C THR A 258 -4.28 -13.76 -2.46
N CYS A 259 -5.10 -13.03 -1.70
CA CYS A 259 -6.25 -12.31 -2.25
C CYS A 259 -5.86 -11.49 -3.52
N PRO A 260 -6.53 -11.66 -4.67
CA PRO A 260 -6.12 -11.08 -5.96
C PRO A 260 -6.27 -9.56 -6.10
N VAL A 261 -6.67 -8.88 -5.02
CA VAL A 261 -6.75 -7.41 -5.00
C VAL A 261 -5.33 -6.84 -4.86
N LYS A 262 -4.95 -5.95 -5.77
CA LYS A 262 -3.62 -5.33 -5.79
C LYS A 262 -3.26 -4.72 -4.43
N GLY A 263 -2.17 -5.19 -3.83
CA GLY A 263 -1.68 -4.73 -2.52
C GLY A 263 -2.34 -5.42 -1.32
N CYS A 264 -3.23 -6.39 -1.53
CA CYS A 264 -3.68 -7.30 -0.49
C CYS A 264 -2.72 -8.49 -0.38
N HIS A 265 -2.33 -8.85 0.84
CA HIS A 265 -1.42 -9.96 1.11
C HIS A 265 -2.05 -11.02 2.02
N LYS A 266 -3.39 -11.01 2.15
CA LYS A 266 -4.09 -12.03 2.94
C LYS A 266 -3.89 -13.39 2.24
N PRO A 267 -3.34 -14.42 2.92
CA PRO A 267 -3.09 -15.72 2.32
C PRO A 267 -4.40 -16.45 2.00
N ALA A 268 -4.37 -17.32 1.00
CA ALA A 268 -5.51 -18.12 0.55
C ALA A 268 -6.15 -18.94 1.68
N ASP A 269 -5.33 -19.47 2.60
CA ASP A 269 -5.77 -20.24 3.77
C ASP A 269 -6.65 -19.44 4.74
N GLU A 270 -6.53 -18.10 4.73
CA GLU A 270 -7.38 -17.19 5.49
C GLU A 270 -8.41 -16.45 4.61
N CYS A 271 -8.53 -16.87 3.36
CA CYS A 271 -9.51 -16.37 2.40
C CYS A 271 -10.69 -17.33 2.26
N GLN A 272 -11.76 -16.81 1.68
CA GLN A 272 -12.95 -17.56 1.30
C GLN A 272 -12.90 -17.86 -0.19
N VAL A 273 -13.50 -18.96 -0.62
CA VAL A 273 -13.77 -19.19 -2.04
C VAL A 273 -14.85 -18.21 -2.48
N HIS A 274 -14.57 -17.49 -3.57
CA HIS A 274 -15.45 -16.49 -4.16
C HIS A 274 -15.77 -16.87 -5.61
N HIS A 275 -17.02 -16.67 -6.00
CA HIS A 275 -17.49 -16.85 -7.38
C HIS A 275 -17.33 -15.54 -8.17
N ILE A 276 -16.52 -15.55 -9.22
CA ILE A 276 -16.27 -14.38 -10.09
C ILE A 276 -17.57 -13.93 -10.77
N PHE A 277 -18.32 -14.88 -11.31
CA PHE A 277 -19.72 -14.73 -11.67
C PHE A 277 -20.56 -15.31 -10.54
N SER A 278 -21.34 -14.45 -9.87
CA SER A 278 -22.01 -14.80 -8.62
C SER A 278 -22.93 -16.03 -8.77
N TRP A 279 -22.95 -16.88 -7.74
CA TRP A 279 -23.86 -18.04 -7.69
C TRP A 279 -25.32 -17.62 -7.82
N ALA A 280 -25.71 -16.50 -7.19
CA ALA A 280 -27.06 -15.94 -7.29
C ALA A 280 -27.43 -15.51 -8.72
N GLY A 281 -26.44 -15.13 -9.54
CA GLY A 281 -26.62 -14.86 -10.96
C GLY A 281 -26.63 -16.10 -11.86
N GLY A 282 -26.45 -17.31 -11.31
CA GLY A 282 -26.36 -18.57 -12.05
C GLY A 282 -24.93 -19.07 -12.29
N GLY A 283 -23.92 -18.44 -11.68
CA GLY A 283 -22.52 -18.84 -11.83
C GLY A 283 -22.23 -20.26 -11.35
N TRP A 284 -21.45 -21.01 -12.13
CA TRP A 284 -21.06 -22.39 -11.80
C TRP A 284 -20.00 -22.44 -10.70
N THR A 285 -19.99 -23.51 -9.91
CA THR A 285 -18.90 -23.79 -8.96
C THR A 285 -17.85 -24.65 -9.67
N ASN A 286 -16.97 -24.03 -10.44
CA ASN A 286 -15.87 -24.67 -11.19
C ASN A 286 -14.60 -23.80 -11.13
N ALA A 287 -13.44 -24.36 -11.50
CA ALA A 287 -12.16 -23.63 -11.43
C ALA A 287 -12.19 -22.29 -12.20
N LYS A 288 -12.78 -22.28 -13.40
CA LYS A 288 -12.95 -21.09 -14.25
C LYS A 288 -13.70 -19.94 -13.54
N ASN A 289 -14.65 -20.25 -12.68
CA ASN A 289 -15.50 -19.25 -12.02
C ASN A 289 -15.14 -19.00 -10.55
N LEU A 290 -14.06 -19.60 -10.03
CA LEU A 290 -13.67 -19.49 -8.63
C LEU A 290 -12.35 -18.73 -8.46
N THR A 291 -12.24 -18.04 -7.33
CA THR A 291 -11.00 -17.41 -6.83
C THR A 291 -10.98 -17.48 -5.30
N THR A 292 -9.84 -17.19 -4.68
CA THR A 292 -9.79 -16.85 -3.25
C THR A 292 -10.02 -15.36 -3.06
N ALA A 293 -10.71 -14.97 -1.99
CA ALA A 293 -10.89 -13.58 -1.60
C ALA A 293 -10.90 -13.45 -0.06
N CYS A 294 -10.21 -12.44 0.49
CA CYS A 294 -10.28 -12.20 1.93
C CYS A 294 -11.68 -11.74 2.32
N ALA A 295 -12.10 -11.99 3.57
CA ALA A 295 -13.44 -11.64 4.03
C ALA A 295 -13.82 -10.15 3.75
N TYR A 296 -12.85 -9.23 3.85
CA TYR A 296 -13.06 -7.82 3.54
C TYR A 296 -13.38 -7.57 2.06
N HIS A 297 -12.54 -8.05 1.13
CA HIS A 297 -12.75 -7.82 -0.30
C HIS A 297 -13.89 -8.66 -0.86
N ASN A 298 -14.09 -9.88 -0.35
CA ASN A 298 -15.26 -10.70 -0.67
C ASN A 298 -16.55 -9.95 -0.31
N GLY A 299 -16.62 -9.37 0.90
CA GLY A 299 -17.80 -8.60 1.34
C GLY A 299 -18.01 -7.27 0.63
N ARG A 300 -17.01 -6.73 -0.08
CA ARG A 300 -17.13 -5.52 -0.90
C ARG A 300 -17.38 -5.81 -2.38
N ASN A 301 -17.31 -7.07 -2.80
CA ASN A 301 -17.50 -7.43 -4.21
C ASN A 301 -18.93 -7.09 -4.66
N ASP A 302 -19.03 -6.42 -5.81
CA ASP A 302 -20.32 -6.17 -6.44
C ASP A 302 -20.79 -7.44 -7.19
N ASP A 303 -21.56 -8.30 -6.51
CA ASP A 303 -22.06 -9.57 -7.05
C ASP A 303 -23.09 -9.40 -8.20
N HIS A 304 -23.74 -8.24 -8.28
CA HIS A 304 -24.75 -7.91 -9.29
C HIS A 304 -24.13 -7.13 -10.45
N ARG A 305 -24.01 -7.80 -11.60
CA ARG A 305 -23.38 -7.22 -12.81
C ARG A 305 -24.28 -6.23 -13.58
N THR A 306 -25.58 -6.19 -13.30
CA THR A 306 -26.57 -5.36 -14.00
C THR A 306 -26.92 -4.06 -13.29
N GLY A 307 -26.45 -3.86 -12.06
CA GLY A 307 -26.67 -2.62 -11.30
C GLY A 307 -25.56 -1.58 -11.51
N PRO A 308 -25.78 -0.33 -11.06
CA PRO A 308 -24.72 0.68 -11.07
C PRO A 308 -23.55 0.20 -10.18
N PRO A 309 -22.31 0.16 -10.69
CA PRO A 309 -21.18 -0.39 -9.94
C PRO A 309 -20.82 0.54 -8.77
N ARG A 310 -20.57 -0.02 -7.58
CA ARG A 310 -20.39 0.74 -6.33
C ARG A 310 -18.98 0.64 -5.75
N ASN A 311 -18.40 -0.55 -5.77
CA ASN A 311 -17.11 -0.83 -5.13
C ASN A 311 -16.08 -1.34 -6.14
N GLY A 312 -16.45 -2.34 -6.92
CA GLY A 312 -15.55 -3.12 -7.76
C GLY A 312 -15.84 -4.61 -7.64
N ARG A 313 -15.18 -5.39 -8.50
CA ARG A 313 -15.43 -6.83 -8.56
C ARG A 313 -14.21 -7.61 -8.99
N PHE A 314 -14.18 -8.88 -8.63
CA PHE A 314 -13.22 -9.82 -9.20
C PHE A 314 -13.57 -10.11 -10.66
N GLU A 315 -12.58 -10.07 -11.53
CA GLU A 315 -12.69 -10.47 -12.94
C GLU A 315 -11.52 -11.39 -13.31
N ARG A 316 -11.81 -12.38 -14.16
CA ARG A 316 -10.79 -13.24 -14.74
C ARG A 316 -10.27 -12.63 -16.03
N THR A 317 -8.96 -12.65 -16.19
CA THR A 317 -8.27 -12.26 -17.42
C THR A 317 -7.38 -13.39 -17.92
N ALA A 318 -6.84 -13.26 -19.13
CA ALA A 318 -5.84 -14.19 -19.64
C ALA A 318 -4.58 -14.30 -18.76
N ARG A 319 -4.38 -13.37 -17.82
CA ARG A 319 -3.25 -13.32 -16.87
C ARG A 319 -3.62 -13.71 -15.44
N GLY A 320 -4.81 -14.28 -15.23
CA GLY A 320 -5.34 -14.66 -13.92
C GLY A 320 -6.43 -13.73 -13.40
N VAL A 321 -6.80 -13.89 -12.13
CA VAL A 321 -7.89 -13.14 -11.49
C VAL A 321 -7.38 -11.83 -10.89
N ARG A 322 -8.12 -10.74 -11.09
CA ARG A 322 -7.82 -9.44 -10.47
C ARG A 322 -9.06 -8.69 -10.06
N TRP A 323 -8.89 -7.73 -9.15
CA TRP A 323 -9.92 -6.75 -8.83
C TRP A 323 -9.98 -5.66 -9.90
N VAL A 324 -11.18 -5.35 -10.39
CA VAL A 324 -11.45 -4.25 -11.33
C VAL A 324 -12.32 -3.22 -10.64
N ASN A 325 -11.86 -1.97 -10.62
CA ASN A 325 -12.62 -0.89 -10.02
C ASN A 325 -13.76 -0.41 -10.95
N PRO A 326 -14.87 0.11 -10.42
CA PRO A 326 -16.02 0.61 -11.18
C PRO A 326 -15.69 1.69 -12.22
N TRP A 327 -14.67 2.49 -11.94
CA TRP A 327 -14.23 3.62 -12.76
C TRP A 327 -13.08 3.28 -13.71
N GLU A 328 -12.64 2.03 -13.73
CA GLU A 328 -11.64 1.55 -14.68
C GLU A 328 -12.33 0.96 -15.91
N GLU A 329 -11.77 1.19 -17.09
CA GLU A 329 -12.19 0.46 -18.28
C GLU A 329 -11.99 -1.04 -18.07
N PRO A 330 -12.95 -1.89 -18.51
CA PRO A 330 -12.81 -3.33 -18.43
C PRO A 330 -11.51 -3.79 -19.09
N PRO A 331 -10.83 -4.80 -18.51
CA PRO A 331 -9.68 -5.42 -19.13
C PRO A 331 -9.96 -5.84 -20.60
N PRO A 332 -9.07 -5.55 -21.56
CA PRO A 332 -9.27 -5.99 -22.93
C PRO A 332 -9.15 -7.52 -23.07
N ASP A 333 -8.58 -8.19 -22.08
CA ASP A 333 -8.30 -9.62 -22.02
C ASP A 333 -9.22 -10.38 -21.03
N LEU A 334 -10.45 -9.89 -20.82
CA LEU A 334 -11.44 -10.56 -19.99
C LEU A 334 -11.75 -11.97 -20.51
N VAL A 335 -11.74 -12.93 -19.59
CA VAL A 335 -12.21 -14.29 -19.85
C VAL A 335 -13.66 -14.35 -19.42
N ASP A 336 -14.54 -14.76 -20.33
CA ASP A 336 -15.96 -14.92 -20.01
C ASP A 336 -16.16 -16.05 -18.99
N THR A 337 -16.53 -15.71 -17.76
CA THR A 337 -16.87 -16.67 -16.69
C THR A 337 -18.38 -16.89 -16.56
N SER A 338 -19.19 -16.40 -17.50
CA SER A 338 -20.63 -16.57 -17.50
C SER A 338 -21.04 -18.05 -17.60
N PRO A 339 -22.26 -18.40 -17.16
CA PRO A 339 -22.82 -19.72 -17.37
C PRO A 339 -23.08 -19.93 -18.87
N THR A 340 -22.21 -20.68 -19.53
CA THR A 340 -22.42 -21.19 -20.91
C THR A 340 -22.85 -22.64 -20.87
#